data_AF-A0A3D2C5K0-F1
#
_entry.id   AF-A0A3D2C5K0-F1
#
_cell.length_a   1.000
_cell.length_b   1.000
_cell.length_c   1.000
_cell.angle_alpha   90.00
_cell.angle_beta   90.00
_cell.angle_gamma   90.00
#
_symmetry.space_group_name_H-M   'P 1'
#
loop_
_entity.id
_entity.type
_entity.pdbx_description
1 polymer ?
#
loop_
_entity_poly.entity_id
_entity_poly.type
_entity_poly.pdbx_seq_one_letter_code
_entity_poly.pdbx_strand_id
1 'polypeptide(L)'
;MSDSLVNSWEVTLREAYLDGRANVFLLHGAVGDFQWIGSEDGFVSLSRAVSILLGRSREFVIRIDGAGDAEMDATQPAASTRAAFAWARPGTRNPSEVLQGNPVVLLATLGRLLQSPTHPCGVVVSQADLLLGAQMDALSRAATAKVRQWLDMPEIRQTNNAAVLIADDPDRLAMALRHHPRLCRIEVGLPSESACVAALRGELADRIEHIPDDALVTATRGQSLVQVAALCSRLVAASPGEISHTFPAEDRAGAPAEESDAPPTPSFELEPT
;
A
#
# COMPACT_ATOMS: atom_id res chain seq x y z
N MET A 1 1.20 -3.62 -25.96
CA MET A 1 0.05 -4.39 -25.46
C MET A 1 -0.33 -3.75 -24.15
N SER A 2 -1.54 -3.22 -24.07
CA SER A 2 -2.00 -2.38 -22.97
C SER A 2 -2.11 -3.21 -21.71
N ASP A 3 -1.18 -3.01 -20.77
CA ASP A 3 -1.34 -3.41 -19.37
C ASP A 3 -2.73 -2.96 -18.94
N SER A 4 -3.59 -3.91 -18.59
CA SER A 4 -4.83 -3.58 -17.89
C SER A 4 -4.39 -2.95 -16.57
N LEU A 5 -4.44 -1.62 -16.53
CA LEU A 5 -4.31 -0.77 -15.35
C LEU A 5 -5.32 -1.24 -14.31
N VAL A 6 -4.98 -2.29 -13.55
CA VAL A 6 -5.44 -2.40 -12.18
C VAL A 6 -4.74 -1.24 -11.50
N ASN A 7 -5.42 -0.09 -11.46
CA ASN A 7 -4.93 1.09 -10.77
C ASN A 7 -4.51 0.63 -9.37
N SER A 8 -3.22 0.79 -9.07
CA SER A 8 -2.69 0.41 -7.77
C SER A 8 -3.52 1.09 -6.68
N TRP A 9 -3.64 0.47 -5.50
CA TRP A 9 -4.48 1.00 -4.43
C TRP A 9 -4.09 2.45 -4.07
N GLU A 10 -2.82 2.84 -4.27
CA GLU A 10 -2.33 4.20 -4.09
C GLU A 10 -2.97 5.18 -5.08
N VAL A 11 -3.07 4.80 -6.36
CA VAL A 11 -3.67 5.62 -7.41
C VAL A 11 -5.16 5.79 -7.11
N THR A 12 -5.85 4.68 -6.81
CA THR A 12 -7.28 4.69 -6.47
C THR A 12 -7.56 5.54 -5.23
N LEU A 13 -6.72 5.43 -4.19
CA LEU A 13 -6.84 6.23 -2.97
C LEU A 13 -6.63 7.71 -3.25
N ARG A 14 -5.58 8.05 -4.01
CA ARG A 14 -5.28 9.45 -4.37
C ARG A 14 -6.40 10.06 -5.21
N GLU A 15 -6.91 9.35 -6.21
CA GLU A 15 -8.02 9.82 -7.04
C GLU A 15 -9.28 10.04 -6.21
N ALA A 16 -9.66 9.06 -5.38
CA ALA A 16 -10.83 9.18 -4.51
C ALA A 16 -10.70 10.33 -3.50
N TYR A 17 -9.49 10.61 -3.01
CA TYR A 17 -9.19 11.73 -2.14
C TYR A 17 -9.30 13.08 -2.86
N LEU A 18 -8.64 13.22 -4.02
CA LEU A 18 -8.62 14.47 -4.80
C LEU A 18 -10.00 14.82 -5.37
N ASP A 19 -10.79 13.81 -5.73
CA ASP A 19 -12.19 13.96 -6.14
C ASP A 19 -13.12 14.35 -4.98
N GLY A 20 -12.62 14.37 -3.73
CA GLY A 20 -13.41 14.66 -2.54
C GLY A 20 -14.49 13.62 -2.23
N ARG A 21 -14.34 12.38 -2.75
CA ARG A 21 -15.32 11.30 -2.55
C ARG A 21 -15.39 10.89 -1.08
N ALA A 22 -14.22 10.79 -0.43
CA ALA A 22 -14.11 10.46 0.98
C ALA A 22 -12.78 10.96 1.58
N ASN A 23 -12.75 11.07 2.90
CA ASN A 23 -11.53 11.27 3.70
C ASN A 23 -11.28 10.09 4.65
N VAL A 24 -12.17 9.10 4.64
CA VAL A 24 -12.04 7.85 5.37
C VAL A 24 -12.16 6.72 4.37
N PHE A 25 -11.11 5.90 4.29
CA PHE A 25 -10.99 4.82 3.32
C PHE A 25 -10.96 3.47 4.05
N LEU A 26 -11.46 2.43 3.39
CA LEU A 26 -11.33 1.04 3.82
C LEU A 26 -10.56 0.27 2.75
N LEU A 27 -9.35 -0.18 3.09
CA LEU A 27 -8.53 -1.04 2.27
C LEU A 27 -8.77 -2.50 2.69
N HIS A 28 -8.99 -3.38 1.72
CA HIS A 28 -9.21 -4.81 1.93
C HIS A 28 -8.67 -5.64 0.77
N GLY A 29 -8.58 -6.97 0.90
CA GLY A 29 -8.04 -7.85 -0.14
C GLY A 29 -6.67 -8.41 0.26
N ALA A 30 -5.65 -8.24 -0.58
CA ALA A 30 -4.28 -8.72 -0.32
C ALA A 30 -3.51 -7.87 0.72
N VAL A 31 -4.18 -7.43 1.78
CA VAL A 31 -3.62 -6.50 2.79
C VAL A 31 -2.53 -7.12 3.68
N GLY A 32 -2.50 -8.46 3.76
CA GLY A 32 -1.45 -9.22 4.44
C GLY A 32 -0.19 -9.43 3.61
N ASP A 33 -0.20 -9.04 2.33
CA ASP A 33 1.00 -9.09 1.49
C ASP A 33 1.89 -7.85 1.72
N PHE A 34 3.16 -7.96 1.34
CA PHE A 34 4.07 -6.83 1.40
C PHE A 34 3.79 -5.79 0.32
N GLN A 35 4.30 -4.59 0.55
CA GLN A 35 4.40 -3.51 -0.41
C GLN A 35 5.89 -3.22 -0.64
N TRP A 36 6.26 -2.88 -1.87
CA TRP A 36 7.63 -2.53 -2.23
C TRP A 36 7.77 -1.00 -2.32
N ILE A 37 8.59 -0.39 -1.46
CA ILE A 37 8.79 1.08 -1.41
C ILE A 37 10.23 1.42 -1.77
N GLY A 38 10.67 0.92 -2.92
CA GLY A 38 12.02 1.17 -3.43
C GLY A 38 13.11 0.58 -2.52
N SER A 39 14.37 0.91 -2.82
CA SER A 39 15.53 0.26 -2.22
C SER A 39 15.87 0.71 -0.79
N GLU A 40 15.34 1.85 -0.32
CA GLU A 40 15.67 2.37 1.01
C GLU A 40 14.80 1.74 2.11
N ASP A 41 13.49 1.62 1.87
CA ASP A 41 12.54 1.01 2.80
C ASP A 41 12.30 -0.49 2.51
N GLY A 42 12.52 -0.93 1.27
CA GLY A 42 12.37 -2.31 0.86
C GLY A 42 10.94 -2.84 0.95
N PHE A 43 10.80 -4.10 1.38
CA PHE A 43 9.51 -4.72 1.66
C PHE A 43 8.94 -4.24 2.99
N VAL A 44 7.74 -3.64 2.97
CA VAL A 44 7.04 -3.19 4.17
C VAL A 44 5.59 -3.68 4.21
N SER A 45 4.96 -3.63 5.39
CA SER A 45 3.53 -3.90 5.50
C SER A 45 2.70 -2.81 4.82
N LEU A 46 1.47 -3.14 4.41
CA LEU A 46 0.54 -2.15 3.85
C LEU A 46 0.29 -0.97 4.79
N SER A 47 0.16 -1.22 6.10
CA SER A 47 0.02 -0.16 7.11
C SER A 47 1.18 0.83 7.08
N ARG A 48 2.42 0.32 6.99
CA ARG A 48 3.61 1.19 6.86
C ARG A 48 3.62 1.92 5.52
N ALA A 49 3.25 1.26 4.43
CA ALA A 49 3.18 1.88 3.10
C ALA A 49 2.19 3.05 3.05
N VAL A 50 0.99 2.86 3.61
CA VAL A 50 -0.01 3.91 3.76
C VAL A 50 0.53 5.05 4.62
N SER A 51 1.21 4.74 5.73
CA SER A 51 1.81 5.79 6.57
C SER A 51 2.85 6.62 5.84
N ILE A 52 3.74 5.99 5.06
CA ILE A 52 4.73 6.69 4.23
C ILE A 52 4.01 7.57 3.20
N LEU A 53 2.99 7.03 2.53
CA LEU A 53 2.20 7.79 1.54
C LEU A 53 1.53 9.02 2.16
N LEU A 54 0.85 8.86 3.30
CA LEU A 54 0.18 9.95 4.00
C LEU A 54 1.18 10.98 4.55
N GLY A 55 2.32 10.51 5.06
CA GLY A 55 3.39 11.33 5.66
C GLY A 55 4.06 12.28 4.68
N ARG A 56 3.97 12.05 3.36
CA ARG A 56 4.49 12.98 2.33
C ARG A 56 3.82 14.35 2.33
N SER A 57 2.61 14.46 2.88
CA SER A 57 1.78 15.68 2.81
C SER A 57 1.21 16.12 4.16
N ARG A 58 1.58 15.43 5.26
CA ARG A 58 1.01 15.61 6.60
C ARG A 58 2.12 15.77 7.63
N GLU A 59 1.82 16.46 8.72
CA GLU A 59 2.79 16.73 9.78
C GLU A 59 3.10 15.50 10.63
N PHE A 60 2.10 14.64 10.79
CA PHE A 60 2.23 13.37 11.50
C PHE A 60 1.17 12.36 11.04
N VAL A 61 1.51 11.09 11.18
CA VAL A 61 0.62 9.96 10.93
C VAL A 61 0.55 9.11 12.18
N ILE A 62 -0.67 8.76 12.60
CA ILE A 62 -0.92 7.91 13.77
C ILE A 62 -1.36 6.55 13.26
N ARG A 63 -0.59 5.52 13.60
CA ARG A 63 -0.93 4.13 13.32
C ARG A 63 -1.54 3.50 14.56
N ILE A 64 -2.62 2.76 14.38
CA ILE A 64 -3.30 2.00 15.42
C ILE A 64 -3.33 0.54 14.94
N ASP A 65 -3.07 -0.41 15.83
CA ASP A 65 -3.20 -1.83 15.52
C ASP A 65 -4.59 -2.41 15.90
N GLY A 66 -4.78 -3.71 15.71
CA GLY A 66 -6.03 -4.39 16.04
C GLY A 66 -6.31 -4.48 17.55
N ALA A 67 -5.30 -4.31 18.40
CA ALA A 67 -5.44 -4.27 19.86
C ALA A 67 -5.82 -2.87 20.38
N GLY A 68 -5.63 -1.85 19.55
CA GLY A 68 -5.88 -0.45 19.89
C GLY A 68 -4.64 0.29 20.38
N ASP A 69 -3.46 -0.34 20.32
CA ASP A 69 -2.19 0.32 20.61
C ASP A 69 -1.82 1.23 19.45
N ALA A 70 -1.27 2.40 19.78
CA ALA A 70 -0.97 3.42 18.78
C ALA A 70 0.47 3.92 18.82
N GLU A 71 1.00 4.10 17.62
CA GLU A 71 2.29 4.70 17.34
C GLU A 71 2.12 5.93 16.47
N MET A 72 3.11 6.81 16.50
CA MET A 72 3.08 8.05 15.75
C MET A 72 4.38 8.27 15.01
N ASP A 73 4.27 8.41 13.69
CA ASP A 73 5.32 8.87 12.80
C ASP A 73 5.16 10.39 12.63
N ALA A 74 6.04 11.19 13.22
CA ALA A 74 5.99 12.64 13.11
C ALA A 74 7.18 13.18 12.30
N THR A 75 6.90 14.04 11.33
CA THR A 75 7.94 14.77 10.58
C THR A 75 8.26 16.13 11.21
N GLN A 76 7.32 16.67 12.00
CA GLN A 76 7.43 17.97 12.66
C GLN A 76 7.99 17.88 14.09
N PRO A 77 8.48 19.00 14.66
CA PRO A 77 8.94 19.06 16.05
C PRO A 77 7.86 18.66 17.05
N ALA A 78 8.26 18.00 18.14
CA ALA A 78 7.37 17.53 19.21
C ALA A 78 6.43 18.61 19.80
N ALA A 79 6.80 19.89 19.70
CA ALA A 79 5.95 21.00 20.13
C ALA A 79 4.69 21.17 19.27
N SER A 80 4.78 21.01 17.94
CA SER A 80 3.61 21.10 17.04
C SER A 80 2.62 19.98 17.36
N THR A 81 3.13 18.76 17.47
CA THR A 81 2.32 17.59 17.82
C THR A 81 1.65 17.76 19.18
N ARG A 82 2.36 18.29 20.18
CA ARG A 82 1.76 18.57 21.49
C ARG A 82 0.65 19.61 21.40
N ALA A 83 0.83 20.67 20.62
CA ALA A 83 -0.20 21.69 20.39
C ALA A 83 -1.44 21.08 19.72
N ALA A 84 -1.26 20.24 18.70
CA ALA A 84 -2.36 19.55 18.02
C ALA A 84 -3.17 18.67 18.99
N PHE A 85 -2.50 17.85 19.81
CA PHE A 85 -3.16 17.00 20.80
C PHE A 85 -3.84 17.81 21.92
N ALA A 86 -3.23 18.91 22.36
CA ALA A 86 -3.84 19.81 23.35
C ALA A 86 -5.08 20.51 22.79
N TRP A 87 -5.10 20.86 21.50
CA TRP A 87 -6.28 21.41 20.83
C TRP A 87 -7.40 20.37 20.70
N ALA A 88 -7.06 19.14 20.28
CA ALA A 88 -8.03 18.07 20.09
C ALA A 88 -8.66 17.61 21.41
N ARG A 89 -7.83 17.52 22.45
CA ARG A 89 -8.19 17.12 23.82
C ARG A 89 -7.57 18.10 24.83
N PRO A 90 -8.30 19.15 25.22
CA PRO A 90 -7.84 20.12 26.21
C PRO A 90 -7.35 19.45 27.49
N GLY A 91 -6.19 19.89 27.97
CA GLY A 91 -5.51 19.31 29.14
C GLY A 91 -4.48 18.22 28.82
N THR A 92 -4.37 17.78 27.56
CA THR A 92 -3.30 16.84 27.15
C THR A 92 -1.95 17.53 27.22
N ARG A 93 -1.07 17.04 28.11
CA ARG A 93 0.31 17.55 28.26
C ARG A 93 1.31 16.71 27.47
N ASN A 94 1.05 15.40 27.39
CA ASN A 94 1.88 14.45 26.67
C ASN A 94 1.03 13.63 25.68
N PRO A 95 1.27 13.74 24.37
CA PRO A 95 0.58 12.92 23.37
C PRO A 95 0.69 11.42 23.62
N SER A 96 1.81 10.93 24.16
CA SER A 96 2.03 9.51 24.43
C SER A 96 1.00 8.91 25.39
N GLU A 97 0.49 9.69 26.34
CA GLU A 97 -0.57 9.24 27.27
C GLU A 97 -1.90 8.96 26.55
N VAL A 98 -2.15 9.66 25.44
CA VAL A 98 -3.34 9.42 24.61
C VAL A 98 -3.11 8.23 23.68
N LEU A 99 -1.91 8.11 23.10
CA LEU A 99 -1.55 7.03 22.18
C LEU A 99 -1.51 5.65 22.87
N GLN A 100 -1.01 5.59 24.11
CA GLN A 100 -0.94 4.36 24.92
C GLN A 100 -2.18 4.18 25.81
N GLY A 101 -3.20 5.02 25.60
CA GLY A 101 -4.40 5.08 26.44
C GLY A 101 -5.51 4.13 25.96
N ASN A 102 -6.73 4.41 26.42
CA ASN A 102 -7.90 3.68 25.97
C ASN A 102 -8.19 4.00 24.48
N PRO A 103 -8.41 2.99 23.62
CA PRO A 103 -8.62 3.21 22.18
C PRO A 103 -9.86 4.03 21.86
N VAL A 104 -10.91 4.00 22.69
CA VAL A 104 -12.10 4.85 22.52
C VAL A 104 -11.76 6.33 22.73
N VAL A 105 -10.88 6.63 23.70
CA VAL A 105 -10.42 7.99 23.98
C VAL A 105 -9.48 8.47 22.87
N LEU A 106 -8.59 7.59 22.41
CA LEU A 106 -7.74 7.85 21.25
C LEU A 106 -8.59 8.16 20.02
N LEU A 107 -9.52 7.28 19.64
CA LEU A 107 -10.37 7.47 18.45
C LEU A 107 -11.24 8.74 18.56
N ALA A 108 -11.73 9.08 19.75
CA ALA A 108 -12.42 10.36 19.94
C ALA A 108 -11.50 11.57 19.71
N THR A 109 -10.24 11.49 20.17
CA THR A 109 -9.22 12.53 19.98
C THR A 109 -8.82 12.66 18.52
N LEU A 110 -8.61 11.53 17.83
CA LEU A 110 -8.32 11.48 16.40
C LEU A 110 -9.46 12.08 15.56
N GLY A 111 -10.71 11.77 15.90
CA GLY A 111 -11.86 12.36 15.23
C GLY A 111 -11.88 13.89 15.31
N ARG A 112 -11.41 14.46 16.42
CA ARG A 112 -11.23 15.90 16.57
C ARG A 112 -10.08 16.40 15.70
N LEU A 113 -8.92 15.75 15.75
CA LEU A 113 -7.76 16.10 14.92
C LEU A 113 -8.08 16.12 13.42
N LEU A 114 -8.83 15.12 12.93
CA LEU A 114 -9.26 15.04 11.53
C LEU A 114 -10.12 16.24 11.10
N GLN A 115 -10.77 16.94 12.03
CA GLN A 115 -11.53 18.18 11.76
C GLN A 115 -10.65 19.44 11.74
N SER A 116 -9.37 19.35 12.12
CA SER A 116 -8.50 20.51 12.19
C SER A 116 -7.89 20.84 10.83
N PRO A 117 -8.16 22.02 10.23
CA PRO A 117 -7.44 22.47 9.04
C PRO A 117 -6.01 22.92 9.37
N THR A 118 -5.71 23.23 10.62
CA THR A 118 -4.40 23.75 11.07
C THR A 118 -3.44 22.66 11.51
N HIS A 119 -3.89 21.42 11.63
CA HIS A 119 -3.06 20.28 12.05
C HIS A 119 -3.22 19.12 11.05
N PRO A 120 -2.56 19.19 9.87
CA PRO A 120 -2.61 18.15 8.86
C PRO A 120 -2.13 16.80 9.41
N CYS A 121 -3.01 15.82 9.52
CA CYS A 121 -2.72 14.52 10.10
C CYS A 121 -3.29 13.36 9.28
N GLY A 122 -2.66 12.21 9.44
CA GLY A 122 -3.08 10.93 8.88
C GLY A 122 -3.41 9.95 9.98
N VAL A 123 -4.41 9.10 9.79
CA VAL A 123 -4.74 8.00 10.70
C VAL A 123 -4.72 6.71 9.90
N VAL A 124 -4.03 5.68 10.40
CA VAL A 124 -4.02 4.34 9.82
C VAL A 124 -4.45 3.36 10.90
N VAL A 125 -5.55 2.64 10.70
CA VAL A 125 -6.00 1.58 11.60
C VAL A 125 -5.77 0.25 10.92
N SER A 126 -4.74 -0.47 11.38
CA SER A 126 -4.39 -1.81 10.92
C SER A 126 -5.32 -2.83 11.57
N GLN A 127 -5.65 -3.92 10.86
CA GLN A 127 -6.53 -4.98 11.38
C GLN A 127 -7.83 -4.39 11.98
N ALA A 128 -8.42 -3.45 11.25
CA ALA A 128 -9.59 -2.69 11.66
C ALA A 128 -10.79 -3.60 11.97
N ASP A 129 -10.85 -4.79 11.37
CA ASP A 129 -11.85 -5.82 11.67
C ASP A 129 -11.73 -6.41 13.08
N LEU A 130 -10.58 -6.32 13.74
CA LEU A 130 -10.41 -6.70 15.14
C LEU A 130 -10.91 -5.60 16.08
N LEU A 131 -10.48 -4.35 15.87
CA LEU A 131 -10.82 -3.20 16.73
C LEU A 131 -12.26 -2.69 16.52
N LEU A 132 -12.75 -2.76 15.29
CA LEU A 132 -14.06 -2.25 14.84
C LEU A 132 -14.99 -3.39 14.39
N GLY A 133 -14.71 -4.60 14.88
CA GLY A 133 -15.41 -5.81 14.52
C GLY A 133 -16.87 -5.82 14.98
N ALA A 134 -17.66 -6.69 14.38
CA ALA A 134 -19.04 -6.96 14.75
C ALA A 134 -19.19 -7.72 16.08
N GLN A 135 -18.08 -8.23 16.65
CA GLN A 135 -18.07 -8.96 17.92
C GLN A 135 -18.50 -8.04 19.08
N MET A 136 -19.37 -8.56 19.96
CA MET A 136 -20.20 -7.77 20.86
C MET A 136 -19.53 -7.36 22.19
N ASP A 137 -18.24 -7.06 22.23
CA ASP A 137 -17.68 -6.44 23.44
C ASP A 137 -18.03 -4.95 23.50
N ALA A 138 -18.04 -4.38 24.71
CA ALA A 138 -18.41 -2.97 24.89
C ALA A 138 -17.39 -2.02 24.24
N LEU A 139 -16.13 -2.44 24.18
CA LEU A 139 -15.03 -1.67 23.64
C LEU A 139 -15.16 -1.49 22.12
N SER A 140 -15.34 -2.57 21.36
CA SER A 140 -15.46 -2.53 19.89
C SER A 140 -16.71 -1.76 19.46
N ARG A 141 -17.82 -1.87 20.21
CA ARG A 141 -19.02 -1.05 19.96
C ARG A 141 -18.74 0.45 20.15
N ALA A 142 -18.04 0.81 21.22
CA ALA A 142 -17.70 2.20 21.49
C ALA A 142 -16.71 2.76 20.47
N ALA A 143 -15.69 1.98 20.08
CA ALA A 143 -14.73 2.32 19.03
C ALA A 143 -15.42 2.51 17.67
N THR A 144 -16.27 1.56 17.28
CA THR A 144 -17.13 1.64 16.08
C THR A 144 -17.97 2.91 16.07
N ALA A 145 -18.59 3.27 17.20
CA ALA A 145 -19.38 4.48 17.31
C ALA A 145 -18.54 5.75 17.06
N LYS A 146 -17.27 5.77 17.49
CA LYS A 146 -16.35 6.89 17.21
C LYS A 146 -15.98 6.98 15.74
N VAL A 147 -15.62 5.87 15.11
CA VAL A 147 -15.29 5.88 13.66
C VAL A 147 -16.51 6.24 12.82
N ARG A 148 -17.70 5.74 13.17
CA ARG A 148 -18.95 6.16 12.53
C ARG A 148 -19.16 7.67 12.66
N GLN A 149 -18.93 8.21 13.86
CA GLN A 149 -19.03 9.64 14.09
C GLN A 149 -18.09 10.44 13.17
N TRP A 150 -16.87 9.94 12.88
CA TRP A 150 -15.98 10.59 11.90
C TRP A 150 -16.62 10.65 10.52
N LEU A 151 -17.20 9.53 10.06
CA LEU A 151 -17.85 9.46 8.75
C LEU A 151 -19.05 10.42 8.64
N ASP A 152 -19.77 10.63 9.74
CA ASP A 152 -20.92 11.54 9.79
C ASP A 152 -20.52 13.03 9.79
N MET A 153 -19.28 13.37 10.19
CA MET A 153 -18.77 14.75 10.28
C MET A 153 -18.41 15.35 8.90
N PRO A 154 -19.17 16.35 8.39
CA PRO A 154 -18.85 16.98 7.11
C PRO A 154 -17.55 17.79 7.13
N GLU A 155 -17.11 18.27 8.30
CA GLU A 155 -15.92 19.10 8.48
C GLU A 155 -14.65 18.34 8.11
N ILE A 156 -14.60 17.02 8.35
CA ILE A 156 -13.44 16.18 8.00
C ILE A 156 -13.18 16.22 6.49
N ARG A 157 -14.20 16.43 5.65
CA ARG A 157 -14.03 16.53 4.19
C ARG A 157 -13.45 17.85 3.73
N GLN A 158 -13.48 18.85 4.59
CA GLN A 158 -12.98 20.19 4.29
C GLN A 158 -11.53 20.38 4.72
N THR A 159 -10.91 19.35 5.31
CA THR A 159 -9.53 19.37 5.78
C THR A 159 -8.63 18.55 4.87
N ASN A 160 -7.32 18.75 5.00
CA ASN A 160 -6.30 17.92 4.35
C ASN A 160 -6.01 16.62 5.14
N ASN A 161 -6.97 16.17 5.96
CA ASN A 161 -6.80 15.02 6.84
C ASN A 161 -7.45 13.78 6.22
N ALA A 162 -6.85 12.62 6.46
CA ALA A 162 -7.39 11.36 5.99
C ALA A 162 -7.20 10.25 7.02
N ALA A 163 -8.16 9.34 7.06
CA ALA A 163 -8.09 8.10 7.81
C ALA A 163 -8.17 6.90 6.86
N VAL A 164 -7.37 5.88 7.12
CA VAL A 164 -7.31 4.65 6.35
C VAL A 164 -7.52 3.48 7.31
N LEU A 165 -8.59 2.74 7.11
CA LEU A 165 -8.88 1.49 7.80
C LEU A 165 -8.38 0.35 6.92
N ILE A 166 -7.64 -0.59 7.48
CA ILE A 166 -7.13 -1.77 6.77
C ILE A 166 -7.75 -2.99 7.43
N ALA A 167 -8.53 -3.76 6.70
CA ALA A 167 -9.20 -4.96 7.21
C ALA A 167 -8.86 -6.18 6.35
N ASP A 168 -8.56 -7.30 7.01
CA ASP A 168 -8.35 -8.58 6.31
C ASP A 168 -9.68 -9.07 5.72
N ASP A 169 -10.75 -8.97 6.52
CA ASP A 169 -12.10 -9.35 6.15
C ASP A 169 -13.06 -8.18 6.38
N PRO A 170 -13.47 -7.43 5.34
CA PRO A 170 -14.38 -6.31 5.49
C PRO A 170 -15.78 -6.74 5.98
N ASP A 171 -16.14 -8.02 5.85
CA ASP A 171 -17.39 -8.56 6.37
C ASP A 171 -17.35 -8.88 7.87
N ARG A 172 -16.21 -8.72 8.53
CA ARG A 172 -16.11 -8.75 9.99
C ARG A 172 -16.33 -7.39 10.64
N LEU A 173 -16.23 -6.30 9.87
CA LEU A 173 -16.51 -4.96 10.38
C LEU A 173 -17.98 -4.83 10.80
N ALA A 174 -18.22 -3.99 11.81
CA ALA A 174 -19.56 -3.66 12.25
C ALA A 174 -20.44 -3.17 11.08
N MET A 175 -21.69 -3.64 11.03
CA MET A 175 -22.65 -3.33 9.97
C MET A 175 -22.82 -1.81 9.74
N ALA A 176 -22.71 -1.02 10.82
CA ALA A 176 -22.81 0.43 10.77
C ALA A 176 -21.69 1.12 9.98
N LEU A 177 -20.50 0.49 9.88
CA LEU A 177 -19.38 0.97 9.07
C LEU A 177 -19.44 0.39 7.66
N ARG A 178 -19.72 -0.91 7.53
CA ARG A 178 -19.71 -1.64 6.25
C ARG A 178 -20.63 -1.03 5.19
N HIS A 179 -21.80 -0.57 5.61
CA HIS A 179 -22.80 0.03 4.71
C HIS A 179 -22.80 1.55 4.74
N HIS A 180 -21.77 2.17 5.34
CA HIS A 180 -21.73 3.62 5.45
C HIS A 180 -21.40 4.27 4.10
N PRO A 181 -22.25 5.16 3.56
CA PRO A 181 -22.09 5.70 2.20
C PRO A 181 -20.85 6.57 2.00
N ARG A 182 -20.26 7.07 3.10
CA ARG A 182 -19.05 7.90 3.09
C ARG A 182 -17.76 7.14 3.35
N LEU A 183 -17.84 5.82 3.57
CA LEU A 183 -16.65 4.98 3.68
C LEU A 183 -16.29 4.48 2.28
N CYS A 184 -15.21 5.00 1.72
CA CYS A 184 -14.77 4.58 0.39
C CYS A 184 -13.96 3.28 0.48
N ARG A 185 -14.47 2.21 -0.13
CA ARG A 185 -13.81 0.90 -0.16
C ARG A 185 -12.86 0.81 -1.34
N ILE A 186 -11.64 0.36 -1.08
CA ILE A 186 -10.58 0.20 -2.07
C ILE A 186 -10.05 -1.22 -1.91
N GLU A 187 -10.09 -1.98 -2.99
CA GLU A 187 -9.51 -3.32 -3.02
C GLU A 187 -8.00 -3.22 -3.30
N VAL A 188 -7.23 -3.89 -2.46
CA VAL A 188 -5.79 -4.09 -2.62
C VAL A 188 -5.62 -5.40 -3.37
N GLY A 189 -5.25 -5.29 -4.64
CA GLY A 189 -4.94 -6.44 -5.48
C GLY A 189 -3.59 -7.07 -5.12
N LEU A 190 -3.35 -8.25 -5.69
CA LEU A 190 -2.02 -8.85 -5.72
C LEU A 190 -1.04 -7.93 -6.48
N PRO A 191 0.26 -8.00 -6.18
CA PRO A 191 1.27 -7.21 -6.87
C PRO A 191 1.27 -7.51 -8.38
N SER A 192 1.54 -6.48 -9.18
CA SER A 192 1.77 -6.66 -10.62
C SER A 192 3.08 -7.40 -10.87
N GLU A 193 3.19 -8.04 -12.03
CA GLU A 193 4.45 -8.67 -12.48
C GLU A 193 5.60 -7.64 -12.46
N SER A 194 5.33 -6.40 -12.89
CA SER A 194 6.29 -5.30 -12.86
C SER A 194 6.73 -4.91 -11.44
N ALA A 195 5.83 -4.96 -10.44
CA ALA A 195 6.17 -4.70 -9.05
C ALA A 195 7.05 -5.82 -8.47
N CYS A 196 6.76 -7.08 -8.78
CA CYS A 196 7.59 -8.23 -8.37
C CYS A 196 9.02 -8.13 -8.96
N VAL A 197 9.15 -7.79 -10.24
CA VAL A 197 10.46 -7.59 -10.88
C VAL A 197 11.20 -6.41 -10.24
N ALA A 198 10.53 -5.28 -10.02
CA ALA A 198 11.15 -4.12 -9.37
C ALA A 198 11.68 -4.45 -7.97
N ALA A 199 10.93 -5.26 -7.20
CA ALA A 199 11.36 -5.72 -5.88
C ALA A 199 12.59 -6.63 -5.95
N LEU A 200 12.59 -7.62 -6.87
CA LEU A 200 13.76 -8.49 -7.10
C LEU A 200 15.00 -7.68 -7.47
N ARG A 201 14.87 -6.74 -8.41
CA ARG A 201 15.96 -5.88 -8.86
C ARG A 201 16.49 -4.99 -7.74
N GLY A 202 15.60 -4.42 -6.94
CA GLY A 202 15.97 -3.56 -5.83
C GLY A 202 16.76 -4.29 -4.73
N GLU A 203 16.40 -5.54 -4.43
CA GLU A 203 17.03 -6.33 -3.37
C GLU A 203 18.31 -7.05 -3.82
N LEU A 204 18.32 -7.58 -5.03
CA LEU A 204 19.41 -8.44 -5.50
C LEU A 204 20.40 -7.73 -6.42
N ALA A 205 20.03 -6.55 -6.96
CA ALA A 205 20.86 -5.66 -7.78
C ALA A 205 21.81 -6.43 -8.73
N ASP A 206 23.12 -6.27 -8.52
CA ASP A 206 24.22 -6.83 -9.32
C ASP A 206 24.14 -8.35 -9.52
N ARG A 207 23.50 -9.08 -8.60
CA ARG A 207 23.46 -10.56 -8.64
C ARG A 207 22.57 -11.10 -9.74
N ILE A 208 21.54 -10.36 -10.11
CA ILE A 208 20.57 -10.76 -11.13
C ILE A 208 20.59 -9.83 -12.34
N GLU A 209 21.51 -8.85 -12.39
CA GLU A 209 21.60 -7.86 -13.48
C GLU A 209 21.55 -8.50 -14.87
N HIS A 210 22.26 -9.62 -15.06
CA HIS A 210 22.35 -10.37 -16.30
C HIS A 210 21.09 -11.16 -16.69
N ILE A 211 20.11 -11.31 -15.79
CA ILE A 211 18.88 -12.07 -16.03
C ILE A 211 17.86 -11.15 -16.69
N PRO A 212 17.21 -11.51 -17.81
CA PRO A 212 16.22 -10.65 -18.46
C PRO A 212 14.92 -10.56 -17.65
N ASP A 213 14.20 -9.45 -17.79
CA ASP A 213 12.94 -9.22 -17.05
C ASP A 213 11.89 -10.31 -17.36
N ASP A 214 11.80 -10.80 -18.59
CA ASP A 214 10.86 -11.88 -18.97
C ASP A 214 11.06 -13.17 -18.14
N ALA A 215 12.32 -13.51 -17.81
CA ALA A 215 12.63 -14.66 -16.96
C ALA A 215 12.25 -14.39 -15.50
N LEU A 216 12.45 -13.15 -15.02
CA LEU A 216 12.05 -12.74 -13.68
C LEU A 216 10.51 -12.72 -13.53
N VAL A 217 9.80 -12.21 -14.54
CA VAL A 217 8.33 -12.25 -14.61
C VAL A 217 7.84 -13.69 -14.58
N THR A 218 8.43 -14.57 -15.40
CA THR A 218 8.05 -15.99 -15.45
C THR A 218 8.27 -16.67 -14.10
N ALA A 219 9.38 -16.39 -13.41
CA ALA A 219 9.69 -16.94 -12.09
C ALA A 219 8.79 -16.39 -10.97
N THR A 220 8.22 -15.20 -11.12
CA THR A 220 7.40 -14.52 -10.10
C THR A 220 5.91 -14.44 -10.44
N ARG A 221 5.48 -15.03 -11.55
CA ARG A 221 4.09 -14.98 -11.99
C ARG A 221 3.15 -15.55 -10.92
N GLY A 222 2.17 -14.74 -10.52
CA GLY A 222 1.17 -15.10 -9.51
C GLY A 222 1.71 -15.19 -8.08
N GLN A 223 2.96 -14.77 -7.84
CA GLN A 223 3.52 -14.72 -6.50
C GLN A 223 3.11 -13.44 -5.77
N SER A 224 2.98 -13.56 -4.46
CA SER A 224 2.83 -12.43 -3.54
C SER A 224 4.22 -11.81 -3.24
N LEU A 225 4.27 -10.54 -2.82
CA LEU A 225 5.55 -9.91 -2.44
C LEU A 225 6.17 -10.54 -1.19
N VAL A 226 5.40 -11.16 -0.29
CA VAL A 226 5.94 -12.01 0.78
C VAL A 226 6.72 -13.21 0.21
N GLN A 227 6.18 -13.86 -0.82
CA GLN A 227 6.86 -14.97 -1.49
C GLN A 227 8.12 -14.49 -2.23
N VAL A 228 8.06 -13.32 -2.87
CA VAL A 228 9.22 -12.68 -3.51
C VAL A 228 10.28 -12.31 -2.48
N ALA A 229 9.90 -11.75 -1.31
CA ALA A 229 10.84 -11.43 -0.23
C ALA A 229 11.54 -12.68 0.33
N ALA A 230 10.79 -13.79 0.46
CA ALA A 230 11.36 -15.08 0.84
C ALA A 230 12.30 -15.64 -0.25
N LEU A 231 11.97 -15.42 -1.54
CA LEU A 231 12.85 -15.76 -2.65
C LEU A 231 14.15 -14.93 -2.61
N CYS A 232 14.07 -13.60 -2.45
CA CYS A 232 15.23 -12.73 -2.27
C CYS A 232 16.12 -13.22 -1.13
N SER A 233 15.52 -13.48 0.05
CA SER A 233 16.26 -13.95 1.22
C SER A 233 17.03 -15.26 0.98
N ARG A 234 16.43 -16.20 0.24
CA ARG A 234 17.13 -17.44 -0.16
C ARG A 234 18.26 -17.17 -1.16
N LEU A 235 18.01 -16.32 -2.15
CA LEU A 235 18.98 -16.02 -3.21
C LEU A 235 20.17 -15.19 -2.69
N VAL A 236 19.98 -14.36 -1.66
CA VAL A 236 21.08 -13.64 -0.99
C VAL A 236 22.10 -14.63 -0.40
N ALA A 237 21.67 -15.81 0.06
CA ALA A 237 22.58 -16.83 0.58
C ALA A 237 23.13 -17.80 -0.49
N ALA A 238 22.58 -17.77 -1.71
CA ALA A 238 22.86 -18.76 -2.75
C ALA A 238 24.19 -18.50 -3.50
N SER A 239 24.74 -19.52 -4.15
CA SER A 239 25.87 -19.39 -5.08
C SER A 239 25.41 -18.95 -6.48
N PRO A 240 26.26 -18.33 -7.33
CA PRO A 240 25.86 -17.86 -8.66
C PRO A 240 25.18 -18.92 -9.54
N GLY A 241 25.63 -20.19 -9.49
CA GLY A 241 25.01 -21.29 -10.24
C GLY A 241 23.58 -21.63 -9.76
N GLU A 242 23.28 -21.46 -8.48
CA GLU A 242 21.94 -21.70 -7.92
C GLU A 242 20.95 -20.59 -8.35
N ILE A 243 21.43 -19.37 -8.56
CA ILE A 243 20.64 -18.25 -9.10
C ILE A 243 20.22 -18.57 -10.54
N SER A 244 21.16 -19.04 -11.38
CA SER A 244 20.86 -19.41 -12.76
C SER A 244 19.86 -20.57 -12.88
N HIS A 245 19.86 -21.52 -11.95
CA HIS A 245 18.85 -22.57 -11.90
C HIS A 245 17.46 -22.07 -11.50
N THR A 246 17.39 -21.01 -10.70
CA THR A 246 16.13 -20.42 -10.24
C THR A 246 15.46 -19.59 -11.34
N PHE A 247 16.25 -18.99 -12.22
CA PHE A 247 15.78 -18.20 -13.37
C PHE A 247 16.31 -18.82 -14.66
N PRO A 248 15.77 -19.98 -15.09
CA PRO A 248 16.18 -20.55 -16.35
C PRO A 248 15.91 -19.53 -17.46
N ALA A 249 16.94 -19.20 -18.24
CA ALA A 249 16.71 -18.50 -19.48
C ALA A 249 15.81 -19.39 -20.32
N GLU A 250 14.67 -18.87 -20.78
CA GLU A 250 13.94 -19.57 -21.84
C GLU A 250 14.91 -19.68 -23.01
N ASP A 251 15.29 -20.91 -23.33
CA ASP A 251 16.00 -21.22 -24.57
C ASP A 251 15.13 -20.65 -25.69
N ARG A 252 15.57 -19.54 -26.31
CA ARG A 252 15.07 -19.10 -27.62
C ARG A 252 15.56 -20.08 -28.69
N ALA A 253 15.31 -21.38 -28.50
CA ALA A 253 15.48 -22.41 -29.50
C ALA A 253 14.11 -22.63 -30.16
N GLY A 254 13.70 -21.68 -31.01
CA GLY A 254 12.42 -21.80 -31.70
C GLY A 254 11.92 -20.55 -32.41
N ALA A 255 12.80 -19.69 -32.94
CA ALA A 255 12.38 -18.88 -34.08
C ALA A 255 12.42 -19.81 -35.30
N PRO A 256 11.29 -20.10 -35.98
CA PRO A 256 11.36 -20.77 -37.27
C PRO A 256 12.19 -19.88 -38.18
N ALA A 257 13.21 -20.46 -38.80
CA ALA A 257 13.92 -19.80 -39.89
C ALA A 257 12.87 -19.42 -40.93
N GLU A 258 12.61 -18.12 -41.09
CA GLU A 258 11.95 -17.61 -42.29
C GLU A 258 12.88 -17.94 -43.44
N GLU A 259 12.57 -19.07 -44.10
CA GLU A 259 13.07 -19.48 -45.38
C GLU A 259 12.67 -18.37 -46.37
N SER A 260 13.56 -17.41 -46.53
CA SER A 260 13.48 -16.33 -47.51
C SER A 260 13.60 -16.92 -48.91
N ASP A 261 12.51 -17.50 -49.41
CA ASP A 261 12.33 -17.86 -50.80
C ASP A 261 12.02 -16.58 -51.60
N ALA A 262 13.07 -15.78 -51.85
CA ALA A 262 13.01 -14.66 -52.77
C ALA A 262 13.27 -15.21 -54.19
N PRO A 263 12.38 -14.98 -55.17
CA PRO A 263 12.59 -15.44 -56.53
C PRO A 263 13.77 -14.70 -57.19
N PRO A 264 14.51 -15.35 -58.11
CA PRO A 264 15.69 -14.76 -58.73
C PRO A 264 15.32 -13.54 -59.58
N THR A 265 15.99 -12.43 -59.30
CA THR A 265 15.96 -11.19 -60.10
C THR A 265 16.50 -11.46 -61.51
N PRO A 266 15.78 -11.15 -62.60
CA PRO A 266 16.31 -11.31 -63.94
C PRO A 266 17.39 -10.25 -64.22
N SER A 267 18.58 -10.72 -64.59
CA SER A 267 19.68 -9.90 -65.09
C SER A 267 19.33 -9.34 -66.46
N PHE A 268 19.22 -8.01 -66.58
CA PHE A 268 19.25 -7.32 -67.87
C PHE A 268 20.71 -6.97 -68.19
N GLU A 269 21.26 -7.63 -69.22
CA GLU A 269 22.48 -7.19 -69.89
C GLU A 269 22.21 -5.87 -70.63
N LEU A 270 22.97 -4.83 -70.28
CA LEU A 270 23.10 -3.62 -71.08
C LEU A 270 24.32 -3.79 -71.98
N GLU A 271 24.09 -3.98 -73.28
CA GLU A 271 25.14 -3.87 -74.30
C GLU A 271 25.66 -2.41 -74.36
N PRO A 272 26.98 -2.19 -74.31
CA PRO A 272 27.57 -0.93 -74.70
C PRO A 272 27.81 -0.90 -76.23
N THR A 273 27.49 0.24 -76.85
CA THR A 273 27.91 0.65 -78.20
C THR A 273 29.40 0.50 -78.46
#